data_AF-D8RPU8-F1
#
_entry.id   AF-D8RPU8-F1
#
_cell.length_a   1.000
_cell.length_b   1.000
_cell.length_c   1.000
_cell.angle_alpha   90.00
_cell.angle_beta   90.00
_cell.angle_gamma   90.00
#
_symmetry.space_group_name_H-M   'P 1'
#
loop_
_entity.id
_entity.type
_entity.pdbx_description
1 polymer ?
#
loop_
_entity_poly.entity_id
_entity_poly.type
_entity_poly.pdbx_seq_one_letter_code
_entity_poly.pdbx_strand_id
1 'polypeptide(L)' 'CNGQLNQLIPCLSYVQGQATQPAQGCCSGLKSIAGSNPACLCSLISANAGSIPGINSTLALELPAKCNL' A
#
# COMPACT_ATOMS: atom_id res chain seq x y z
N CYS A 1 6.18 12.34 -3.38
CA CYS A 1 5.87 11.38 -2.29
C CYS A 1 6.75 11.58 -1.04
N ASN A 2 7.37 12.74 -0.81
CA ASN A 2 8.46 12.86 0.16
C ASN A 2 8.00 12.50 1.58
N GLY A 3 8.51 11.40 2.16
CA GLY A 3 8.20 10.91 3.52
C GLY A 3 6.92 10.09 3.70
N GLN A 4 5.95 10.18 2.79
CA GLN A 4 4.67 9.48 2.90
C GLN A 4 4.76 7.97 2.69
N LEU A 5 5.74 7.52 1.89
CA LEU A 5 6.04 6.10 1.67
C LEU A 5 6.31 5.33 2.96
N ASN A 6 6.87 5.99 3.98
CA ASN A 6 7.15 5.36 5.27
C ASN A 6 5.85 4.90 5.97
N GLN A 7 4.72 5.54 5.66
CA GLN A 7 3.41 5.14 6.19
C GLN A 7 2.87 3.85 5.55
N LEU A 8 3.47 3.40 4.44
CA LEU A 8 3.13 2.14 3.77
C LEU A 8 4.05 0.97 4.14
N ILE A 9 5.11 1.21 4.92
CA ILE A 9 5.98 0.13 5.46
C ILE A 9 5.14 -0.95 6.17
N PRO A 10 4.13 -0.63 7.00
CA PRO A 10 3.29 -1.63 7.64
C PRO A 10 2.43 -2.44 6.65
N CYS A 11 2.28 -2.01 5.40
CA CYS A 11 1.53 -2.73 4.38
C CYS A 11 2.34 -3.89 3.79
N LEU A 12 3.67 -3.83 3.85
CA LEU A 12 4.59 -4.76 3.18
C LEU A 12 4.27 -6.22 3.54
N SER A 13 4.04 -6.53 4.81
CA SER A 13 3.74 -7.89 5.26
C SER A 13 2.50 -8.48 4.57
N TYR A 14 1.46 -7.68 4.35
CA TYR A 14 0.26 -8.14 3.64
C TYR A 14 0.50 -8.26 2.15
N VAL A 15 1.07 -7.24 1.51
CA VAL A 15 1.31 -7.28 0.06
C VAL A 15 2.39 -8.29 -0.33
N GLN A 16 3.24 -8.74 0.60
CA GLN A 16 4.17 -9.85 0.41
C GLN A 16 3.55 -11.23 0.66
N GLY A 17 2.28 -11.29 1.07
CA GLY A 17 1.60 -12.54 1.41
C GLY A 17 2.06 -13.17 2.73
N GLN A 18 2.83 -12.44 3.55
CA GLN A 18 3.24 -12.88 4.88
C GLN A 18 2.12 -12.72 5.91
N ALA A 19 1.18 -11.81 5.66
CA ALA A 19 0.01 -11.58 6.49
C ALA A 19 -1.27 -11.73 5.66
N THR A 20 -2.30 -12.33 6.25
CA THR A 20 -3.64 -12.48 5.64
C THR A 20 -4.51 -11.23 5.78
N GLN A 21 -4.13 -10.28 6.63
CA GLN A 21 -4.81 -8.99 6.82
C GLN A 21 -3.78 -7.84 6.88
N PRO A 22 -4.12 -6.65 6.36
CA PRO A 22 -3.27 -5.47 6.49
C PRO A 22 -3.21 -5.00 7.94
N ALA A 23 -2.03 -4.53 8.37
CA ALA A 23 -1.87 -3.91 9.67
C ALA A 23 -2.73 -2.65 9.80
N GLN A 24 -3.22 -2.33 10.99
CA GLN A 24 -4.04 -1.14 11.20
C GLN A 24 -3.31 0.16 10.79
N GLY A 25 -1.99 0.21 11.04
CA GLY A 25 -1.11 1.29 10.59
C GLY A 25 -1.00 1.40 9.06
N CYS A 26 -1.12 0.28 8.34
CA CYS A 26 -1.14 0.28 6.88
C CYS A 26 -2.36 1.02 6.36
N CYS A 27 -3.56 0.69 6.84
CA CYS A 27 -4.78 1.32 6.36
C CYS A 27 -4.85 2.82 6.71
N SER A 28 -4.37 3.20 7.90
CA SER A 28 -4.30 4.61 8.29
C SER A 28 -3.33 5.40 7.39
N GLY A 29 -2.16 4.82 7.11
CA GLY A 29 -1.19 5.39 6.17
C GLY A 29 -1.74 5.50 4.75
N LEU A 30 -2.35 4.44 4.25
CA LEU A 30 -2.96 4.40 2.91
C LEU A 30 -4.04 5.48 2.77
N LYS A 31 -4.91 5.63 3.77
CA LYS A 31 -5.95 6.67 3.81
C LYS A 31 -5.37 8.08 3.82
N SER A 32 -4.32 8.29 4.62
CA SER A 32 -3.61 9.57 4.73
C SER A 32 -3.02 9.99 3.39
N ILE A 33 -2.39 9.06 2.64
CA ILE A 33 -1.80 9.34 1.33
C ILE A 33 -2.90 9.53 0.27
N ALA A 34 -3.94 8.70 0.29
CA ALA A 34 -5.07 8.86 -0.63
C ALA A 34 -5.74 10.23 -0.50
N GLY A 35 -5.88 10.74 0.73
CA GLY A 35 -6.44 12.07 0.98
C GLY A 35 -5.48 13.23 0.73
N SER A 36 -4.19 13.07 1.04
CA SER A 36 -3.22 14.18 0.96
C SER A 36 -2.52 14.28 -0.39
N ASN A 37 -2.20 13.15 -1.02
CA ASN A 37 -1.44 13.08 -2.27
C ASN A 37 -1.83 11.84 -3.11
N PRO A 38 -3.04 11.82 -3.71
CA PRO A 38 -3.53 10.68 -4.50
C PRO A 38 -2.63 10.36 -5.71
N ALA A 39 -2.02 11.38 -6.34
CA ALA A 39 -1.07 11.18 -7.44
C ALA A 39 0.17 10.38 -7.01
N CYS A 40 0.62 10.54 -5.77
CA CYS A 40 1.70 9.75 -5.21
C CYS A 40 1.31 8.27 -5.09
N LEU A 41 0.09 8.00 -4.60
CA LEU A 41 -0.43 6.65 -4.47
C LEU A 41 -0.58 5.97 -5.83
N CYS A 42 -1.13 6.67 -6.82
CA CYS A 42 -1.23 6.18 -8.19
C CYS A 42 0.14 5.84 -8.76
N SER A 43 1.13 6.74 -8.61
CA SER A 43 2.50 6.50 -9.09
C SER A 43 3.16 5.33 -8.36
N LEU A 44 2.88 5.12 -7.07
CA LEU A 44 3.33 3.96 -6.31
C LEU A 44 2.73 2.66 -6.83
N ILE A 45 1.42 2.62 -7.06
CA ILE A 45 0.75 1.41 -7.54
C ILE A 45 1.25 1.10 -8.96
N SER A 46 1.35 2.10 -9.83
CA SER A 46 1.83 1.93 -11.21
C SER A 46 3.33 1.64 -11.31
N ALA A 47 4.17 2.21 -10.44
CA ALA A 47 5.61 1.92 -10.42
C ALA A 47 5.94 0.61 -9.70
N ASN A 48 5.13 0.16 -8.75
CA ASN A 48 5.42 -1.03 -7.92
C ASN A 48 4.57 -2.25 -8.25
N ALA A 49 3.59 -2.15 -9.14
CA ALA A 49 2.92 -3.29 -9.77
C ALA A 49 3.91 -4.03 -10.69
N GLY A 50 4.86 -4.73 -10.09
CA GLY A 50 5.81 -5.61 -10.79
C GLY A 50 7.29 -5.35 -10.52
N SER A 51 7.66 -4.17 -9.98
CA SER A 51 9.08 -3.77 -9.85
C SER A 51 9.70 -4.09 -8.49
N ILE A 52 8.90 -4.23 -7.42
CA ILE A 52 9.43 -4.55 -6.09
C ILE A 52 9.47 -6.08 -5.94
N PRO A 53 10.67 -6.67 -5.77
CA PRO A 53 10.80 -8.10 -5.48
C PRO A 53 10.03 -8.47 -4.22
N GLY A 54 9.18 -9.50 -4.32
CA GLY A 54 8.40 -10.02 -3.19
C GLY A 54 7.04 -9.35 -2.98
N ILE A 55 6.65 -8.33 -3.75
CA ILE A 55 5.28 -7.80 -3.71
C ILE A 55 4.38 -8.65 -4.61
N ASN A 56 3.28 -9.14 -4.05
CA ASN A 56 2.16 -9.73 -4.76
C ASN A 56 1.21 -8.61 -5.22
N SER A 57 1.16 -8.38 -6.54
CA SER A 57 0.32 -7.34 -7.15
C SER A 57 -1.17 -7.55 -6.90
N THR A 58 -1.63 -8.80 -6.78
CA THR A 58 -3.03 -9.11 -6.44
C THR A 58 -3.36 -8.61 -5.04
N LEU A 59 -2.52 -8.92 -4.04
CA LEU A 59 -2.72 -8.44 -2.68
C LEU A 59 -2.62 -6.91 -2.59
N ALA A 60 -1.73 -6.29 -3.37
CA ALA A 60 -1.65 -4.83 -3.44
C ALA A 60 -2.94 -4.18 -4.00
N LEU A 61 -3.60 -4.81 -4.99
CA LEU A 61 -4.88 -4.37 -5.54
C LEU A 61 -6.06 -4.62 -4.58
N GLU A 62 -5.99 -5.64 -3.73
CA GLU A 62 -7.00 -5.91 -2.70
C GLU A 62 -6.86 -5.02 -1.47
N LEU A 63 -5.68 -4.42 -1.25
CA LEU A 63 -5.37 -3.58 -0.08
C LEU A 63 -6.39 -2.44 0.14
N PRO A 64 -6.80 -1.64 -0.87
CA PRO A 64 -7.80 -0.58 -0.68
C PRO A 64 -9.14 -1.15 -0.23
N ALA A 65 -9.59 -2.26 -0.81
CA ALA A 65 -10.83 -2.93 -0.44
C ALA A 65 -10.77 -3.47 1.00
N LYS A 66 -9.65 -4.07 1.42
CA LYS A 66 -9.44 -4.53 2.81
C LYS A 66 -9.38 -3.39 3.82
N CYS A 67 -8.91 -2.22 3.40
CA CYS A 67 -8.86 -1.01 4.22
C CYS A 67 -10.13 -0.15 4.13
N ASN A 68 -11.14 -0.58 3.35
CA ASN A 68 -12.41 0.11 3.15
C ASN A 68 -12.23 1.56 2.68
N LEU A 69 -11.41 1.73 1.63
CA LEU A 69 -11.10 2.99 0.94
C LEU A 69 -11.73 3.05 -0.44
#